data_AF-A0A4D4KL67-F1
#
_entry.id   AF-A0A4D4KL67-F1
#
_cell.length_a   1.000
_cell.length_b   1.000
_cell.length_c   1.000
_cell.angle_alpha   90.00
_cell.angle_beta   90.00
_cell.angle_gamma   90.00
#
_symmetry.space_group_name_H-M   'P 1'
#
loop_
_entity.id
_entity.type
_entity.pdbx_description
1 polymer ?
#
loop_
_entity_poly.entity_id
_entity_poly.type
_entity_poly.pdbx_seq_one_letter_code
_entity_poly.pdbx_strand_id
1 'polypeptide(L)'
;MTVADGSVSPDSSLVHAGVEFHAFAGSPDVVARHLYGLPRDLVEGTLWALILSGAERAHVQIQERAALGDSRARVFAWEGTVLGTLPAGIAAALSGHPMPPRSHEALRDVLFRHGDYTDLGVVPCPRTARGAFGHPMRWFAGEQSVYALVLSF
;
A
#
# COMPACT_ATOMS: atom_id res chain seq x y z
N MET A 1 13.25 -36.34 15.20
CA MET A 1 13.40 -34.87 15.27
C MET A 1 13.75 -34.42 13.87
N THR A 2 12.74 -34.03 13.10
CA THR A 2 12.93 -33.52 11.73
C THR A 2 12.14 -32.23 11.67
N VAL A 3 12.88 -31.13 11.54
CA VAL A 3 12.34 -29.77 11.49
C VAL A 3 11.70 -29.63 10.11
N ALA A 4 10.40 -29.36 10.08
CA ALA A 4 9.71 -29.05 8.84
C ALA A 4 10.17 -27.67 8.36
N ASP A 5 10.77 -27.65 7.18
CA ASP A 5 11.24 -26.48 6.46
C ASP A 5 10.02 -25.63 6.08
N GLY A 6 9.87 -24.48 6.75
CA GLY A 6 8.80 -23.52 6.54
C GLY A 6 9.01 -22.73 5.25
N SER A 7 8.83 -23.38 4.11
CA SER A 7 8.65 -22.69 2.83
C SER A 7 7.32 -21.95 2.85
N VAL A 8 7.36 -20.65 3.14
CA VAL A 8 6.25 -19.74 2.85
C VAL A 8 6.69 -18.89 1.66
N SER A 9 6.16 -19.22 0.49
CA SER A 9 5.91 -18.27 -0.59
C SER A 9 4.63 -18.72 -1.28
N PRO A 10 3.71 -17.77 -1.47
CA PRO A 10 3.63 -17.24 -2.82
C PRO A 10 3.59 -15.71 -2.83
N ASP A 11 4.52 -15.12 -3.59
CA ASP A 11 4.31 -13.85 -4.29
C ASP A 11 3.01 -13.99 -5.11
N SER A 12 1.87 -13.68 -4.50
CA SER A 12 0.58 -13.73 -5.18
C SER A 12 0.32 -12.37 -5.77
N SER A 13 0.90 -12.13 -6.95
CA SER A 13 0.47 -11.04 -7.81
C SER A 13 -0.82 -11.47 -8.50
N LEU A 14 -1.93 -10.85 -8.12
CA LEU A 14 -3.19 -10.99 -8.83
C LEU A 14 -3.41 -9.68 -9.60
N VAL A 15 -3.75 -9.81 -10.88
CA VAL A 15 -4.18 -8.66 -11.69
C VAL A 15 -5.69 -8.78 -11.87
N HIS A 16 -6.44 -7.82 -11.33
CA HIS A 16 -7.90 -7.76 -11.49
C HIS A 16 -8.31 -6.39 -12.03
N ALA A 17 -8.97 -6.36 -13.19
CA ALA A 17 -9.44 -5.14 -13.83
C ALA A 17 -8.37 -4.03 -14.01
N GLY A 18 -7.10 -4.42 -14.20
CA GLY A 18 -5.97 -3.47 -14.35
C GLY A 18 -5.31 -3.05 -13.03
N VAL A 19 -5.81 -3.54 -11.89
CA VAL A 19 -5.19 -3.36 -10.57
C VAL A 19 -4.27 -4.54 -10.27
N GLU A 20 -3.02 -4.25 -9.89
CA GLU A 20 -2.08 -5.25 -9.37
C GLU A 20 -2.09 -5.27 -7.84
N PHE A 21 -2.06 -6.47 -7.25
CA PHE A 21 -2.07 -6.67 -5.80
C PHE A 21 -0.82 -7.42 -5.36
N HIS A 22 -0.14 -6.94 -4.32
CA HIS A 22 0.99 -7.63 -3.70
C HIS A 22 0.80 -7.69 -2.19
N ALA A 23 0.70 -8.90 -1.64
CA ALA A 23 0.49 -9.12 -0.21
C ALA A 23 1.69 -9.83 0.43
N PHE A 24 2.09 -9.34 1.61
CA PHE A 24 3.22 -9.86 2.37
C PHE A 24 2.84 -9.97 3.85
N ALA A 25 3.36 -10.97 4.53
CA ALA A 25 3.20 -11.12 5.97
C ALA A 25 4.48 -11.70 6.59
N GLY A 26 4.82 -11.25 7.80
CA GLY A 26 5.96 -11.77 8.54
C GLY A 26 6.57 -10.71 9.46
N SER A 27 7.82 -10.93 9.89
CA SER A 27 8.53 -9.91 10.67
C SER A 27 8.74 -8.63 9.85
N PRO A 28 8.88 -7.46 10.50
CA PRO A 28 9.09 -6.19 9.80
C PRO A 28 10.23 -6.23 8.78
N ASP A 29 11.35 -6.88 9.10
CA ASP A 29 12.51 -7.01 8.21
C ASP A 29 12.25 -7.91 7.00
N VAL A 30 11.43 -8.95 7.15
CA VAL A 30 11.01 -9.82 6.03
C VAL A 30 10.11 -9.02 5.11
N VAL A 31 9.06 -8.39 5.65
CA VAL A 31 8.11 -7.58 4.88
C VAL A 31 8.80 -6.43 4.17
N ALA A 32 9.71 -5.72 4.84
CA ALA A 32 10.48 -4.63 4.23
C ALA A 32 11.32 -5.12 3.05
N ARG A 33 11.98 -6.29 3.16
CA ARG A 33 12.75 -6.86 2.04
C ARG A 33 11.89 -7.13 0.82
N HIS A 34 10.70 -7.71 1.02
CA HIS A 34 9.76 -7.95 -0.08
C HIS A 34 9.25 -6.63 -0.69
N LEU A 35 8.80 -5.69 0.14
CA LEU A 35 8.35 -4.38 -0.33
C LEU A 35 9.42 -3.65 -1.12
N TYR A 36 10.68 -3.70 -0.70
CA TYR A 36 11.78 -3.03 -1.40
C TYR A 36 12.23 -3.74 -2.68
N GLY A 37 11.88 -5.03 -2.81
CA GLY A 37 12.10 -5.83 -4.00
C GLY A 37 11.00 -5.68 -5.06
N LEU A 38 9.92 -4.94 -4.76
CA LEU A 38 8.85 -4.71 -5.73
C LEU A 38 9.35 -3.99 -6.99
N PRO A 39 8.74 -4.29 -8.16
CA PRO A 39 9.07 -3.64 -9.43
C PRO A 39 9.00 -2.11 -9.35
N ARG A 40 9.87 -1.44 -10.12
CA ARG A 40 9.97 0.03 -10.10
C ARG A 40 8.76 0.70 -10.76
N ASP A 41 8.27 0.10 -11.83
CA ASP A 41 7.08 0.53 -12.56
C ASP A 41 5.84 0.66 -11.66
N LEU A 42 5.70 -0.20 -10.65
CA LEU A 42 4.64 -0.11 -9.64
C LEU A 42 4.55 1.29 -9.01
N VAL A 43 5.69 1.84 -8.56
CA VAL A 43 5.71 3.17 -7.92
C VAL A 43 5.79 4.31 -8.94
N GLU A 44 6.07 4.00 -10.21
CA GLU A 44 6.02 4.93 -11.33
C GLU A 44 4.62 5.08 -11.92
N GLY A 45 3.72 4.16 -11.61
CA GLY A 45 2.30 4.21 -11.92
C GLY A 45 1.61 5.49 -11.45
N THR A 46 0.41 5.68 -11.97
CA THR A 46 -0.40 6.87 -11.66
C THR A 46 -0.97 6.82 -10.26
N LEU A 47 -1.19 5.63 -9.72
CA LEU A 47 -1.81 5.45 -8.42
C LEU A 47 -1.25 4.22 -7.73
N TRP A 48 -0.92 4.35 -6.45
CA TRP A 48 -0.68 3.19 -5.61
C TRP A 48 -1.16 3.45 -4.18
N ALA A 49 -1.48 2.35 -3.50
CA ALA A 49 -1.81 2.35 -2.08
C ALA A 49 -0.93 1.32 -1.35
N LEU A 50 -0.34 1.73 -0.23
CA LEU A 50 0.31 0.87 0.75
C LEU A 50 -0.60 0.75 1.96
N ILE A 51 -0.92 -0.47 2.36
CA ILE A 51 -1.69 -0.79 3.55
C ILE A 51 -0.81 -1.63 4.46
N LEU A 52 -0.66 -1.22 5.71
CA LEU A 52 0.12 -1.91 6.74
C LEU A 52 -0.75 -2.19 7.96
N SER A 53 -0.58 -3.38 8.55
CA SER A 53 -1.20 -3.76 9.83
C SER A 53 -0.18 -4.48 10.70
N GLY A 54 -0.04 -4.02 11.94
CA GLY A 54 0.67 -4.68 13.03
C GLY A 54 -0.34 -5.09 14.11
N ALA A 55 0.17 -5.48 15.28
CA ALA A 55 -0.67 -5.84 16.41
C ALA A 55 -1.33 -4.62 17.06
N GLU A 56 -0.63 -3.48 17.12
CA GLU A 56 -1.10 -2.28 17.83
C GLU A 56 -1.45 -1.12 16.89
N ARG A 57 -1.07 -1.21 15.62
CA ARG A 57 -1.24 -0.13 14.67
C ARG A 57 -1.56 -0.57 13.26
N ALA A 58 -2.21 0.32 12.53
CA ALA A 58 -2.54 0.20 11.13
C ALA A 58 -2.24 1.52 10.42
N HIS A 59 -1.84 1.42 9.16
CA HIS A 59 -1.51 2.57 8.35
C HIS A 59 -1.93 2.34 6.90
N VAL A 60 -2.45 3.38 6.27
CA VAL A 60 -2.71 3.40 4.83
C VAL A 60 -2.05 4.64 4.26
N GLN A 61 -1.27 4.49 3.20
CA GLN A 61 -0.75 5.59 2.40
C GLN A 61 -1.19 5.43 0.96
N ILE A 62 -1.73 6.49 0.38
CA ILE A 62 -2.13 6.54 -1.03
C ILE A 62 -1.32 7.63 -1.70
N GLN A 63 -0.74 7.32 -2.85
CA GLN A 63 -0.06 8.30 -3.69
C GLN A 63 -0.71 8.33 -5.07
N GLU A 64 -0.96 9.53 -5.56
CA GLU A 64 -1.58 9.75 -6.87
C GLU A 64 -0.83 10.81 -7.70
N ARG A 65 -0.56 10.49 -8.96
CA ARG A 65 -0.06 11.40 -10.00
C ARG A 65 -1.24 11.86 -10.86
N ALA A 66 -1.19 13.11 -11.33
CA ALA A 66 -2.21 13.61 -12.27
C ALA A 66 -2.09 12.93 -13.65
N ALA A 67 -0.86 12.62 -14.08
CA ALA A 67 -0.58 11.84 -15.27
C ALA A 67 0.64 10.90 -15.10
N LEU A 68 0.71 9.86 -15.93
CA LEU A 68 1.87 8.97 -15.97
C LEU A 68 3.13 9.77 -16.34
N GLY A 69 4.20 9.58 -15.59
CA GLY A 69 5.45 10.32 -15.78
C GLY A 69 5.57 11.64 -15.01
N ASP A 70 4.50 12.13 -14.38
CA ASP A 70 4.58 13.34 -13.55
C ASP A 70 5.57 13.18 -12.40
N SER A 71 6.43 14.17 -12.19
CA SER A 71 7.48 14.12 -11.16
C SER A 71 6.98 14.34 -9.74
N ARG A 72 5.70 14.71 -9.58
CA ARG A 72 5.06 15.01 -8.30
C ARG A 72 3.74 14.29 -8.18
N ALA A 73 3.41 13.93 -6.95
CA ALA A 73 2.18 13.23 -6.60
C ALA A 73 1.59 13.82 -5.33
N ARG A 74 0.26 13.75 -5.20
CA ARG A 74 -0.41 14.03 -3.94
C ARG A 74 -0.41 12.78 -3.07
N VAL A 75 -0.23 12.95 -1.76
CA VAL A 75 -0.17 11.83 -0.82
C VAL A 75 -1.19 12.02 0.29
N PHE A 76 -1.92 10.96 0.59
CA PHE A 76 -2.84 10.86 1.72
C PHE A 76 -2.39 9.74 2.64
N ALA A 77 -2.56 9.96 3.94
CA ALA A 77 -2.26 8.97 4.95
C ALA A 77 -3.43 8.82 5.92
N TRP A 78 -3.75 7.59 6.28
CA TRP A 78 -4.65 7.26 7.36
C TRP A 78 -3.91 6.40 8.37
N GLU A 79 -4.20 6.59 9.65
CA GLU A 79 -3.60 5.84 10.76
C GLU A 79 -4.68 5.41 11.74
N GLY A 80 -4.50 4.24 12.33
CA GLY A 80 -5.40 3.71 13.35
C GLY A 80 -4.79 2.54 14.08
N THR A 81 -5.57 1.86 14.92
CA THR A 81 -5.13 0.64 15.62
C THR A 81 -5.45 -0.63 14.84
N VAL A 82 -6.57 -0.64 14.09
CA VAL A 82 -7.03 -1.77 13.29
C VAL A 82 -7.54 -1.31 11.93
N LEU A 83 -7.32 -2.10 10.89
CA LEU A 83 -7.77 -1.77 9.53
C LEU A 83 -9.29 -1.89 9.32
N GLY A 84 -9.97 -2.75 10.06
CA GLY A 84 -11.39 -3.03 9.85
C GLY A 84 -11.69 -3.41 8.40
N THR A 85 -12.65 -2.72 7.77
CA THR A 85 -13.03 -2.95 6.37
C THR A 85 -12.28 -2.08 5.34
N LEU A 86 -11.27 -1.29 5.76
CA LEU A 86 -10.52 -0.41 4.86
C LEU A 86 -9.93 -1.13 3.64
N PRO A 87 -9.25 -2.28 3.76
CA PRO A 87 -8.62 -2.91 2.61
C PRO A 87 -9.62 -3.32 1.54
N ALA A 88 -10.77 -3.86 1.97
CA ALA A 88 -11.86 -4.21 1.06
C ALA A 88 -12.48 -2.97 0.40
N GLY A 89 -12.66 -1.88 1.16
CA GLY A 89 -13.16 -0.61 0.64
C GLY A 89 -12.23 0.00 -0.42
N ILE A 90 -10.91 -0.02 -0.16
CA ILE A 90 -9.90 0.47 -1.10
C ILE A 90 -9.88 -0.39 -2.37
N ALA A 91 -9.85 -1.72 -2.22
CA ALA A 91 -9.89 -2.63 -3.36
C ALA A 91 -11.16 -2.45 -4.21
N ALA A 92 -12.32 -2.24 -3.57
CA ALA A 92 -13.58 -1.98 -4.26
C ALA A 92 -13.58 -0.63 -5.01
N ALA A 93 -13.03 0.42 -4.39
CA ALA A 93 -12.90 1.73 -5.02
C ALA A 93 -11.99 1.69 -6.26
N LEU A 94 -10.94 0.86 -6.24
CA LEU A 94 -10.04 0.67 -7.37
C LEU A 94 -10.64 -0.23 -8.46
N SER A 95 -11.33 -1.31 -8.08
CA SER A 95 -11.88 -2.29 -9.03
C SER A 95 -13.14 -1.78 -9.74
N GLY A 96 -13.86 -0.82 -9.16
CA GLY A 96 -15.12 -0.31 -9.68
C GLY A 96 -14.99 0.68 -10.84
N HIS A 97 -13.77 1.08 -11.22
CA HIS A 97 -13.55 2.17 -12.17
C HIS A 97 -12.47 1.84 -13.23
N PRO A 98 -12.84 1.72 -14.52
CA PRO A 98 -11.85 1.83 -15.59
C PRO A 98 -11.35 3.29 -15.64
N MET A 99 -10.06 3.51 -15.45
CA MET A 99 -9.42 4.83 -15.35
C MET A 99 -9.82 5.85 -16.45
N PRO A 100 -9.72 7.19 -16.22
CA PRO A 100 -9.68 8.02 -14.97
C PRO A 100 -10.90 9.01 -14.90
N PRO A 101 -11.16 9.93 -13.91
CA PRO A 101 -10.40 10.53 -12.79
C PRO A 101 -11.12 10.47 -11.40
N ARG A 102 -12.13 9.60 -11.22
CA ARG A 102 -12.95 9.55 -9.99
C ARG A 102 -12.43 8.62 -8.89
N SER A 103 -11.36 7.87 -9.17
CA SER A 103 -10.72 6.95 -8.21
C SER A 103 -10.22 7.70 -6.97
N HIS A 104 -9.74 8.94 -7.12
CA HIS A 104 -9.29 9.78 -6.01
C HIS A 104 -10.37 10.12 -5.00
N GLU A 105 -11.50 10.67 -5.46
CA GLU A 105 -12.61 11.04 -4.59
C GLU A 105 -13.16 9.78 -3.91
N ALA A 106 -13.29 8.68 -4.65
CA ALA A 106 -13.71 7.40 -4.09
C ALA A 106 -12.76 6.88 -2.99
N LEU A 107 -11.44 6.96 -3.21
CA LEU A 107 -10.46 6.54 -2.21
C LEU A 107 -10.46 7.44 -0.98
N ARG A 108 -10.55 8.76 -1.17
CA ARG A 108 -10.67 9.72 -0.07
C ARG A 108 -11.94 9.52 0.72
N ASP A 109 -13.06 9.24 0.06
CA ASP A 109 -14.33 8.92 0.70
C ASP A 109 -14.25 7.59 1.48
N VAL A 110 -13.48 6.61 0.99
CA VAL A 110 -13.19 5.38 1.74
C VAL A 110 -12.39 5.68 3.00
N LEU A 111 -11.33 6.48 2.91
CA LEU A 111 -10.53 6.86 4.07
C LEU A 111 -11.37 7.66 5.08
N PHE A 112 -12.07 8.70 4.62
CA PHE A 112 -12.91 9.58 5.44
C PHE A 112 -13.99 8.83 6.19
N ARG A 113 -14.63 7.83 5.58
CA ARG A 113 -15.65 6.99 6.25
C ARG A 113 -15.08 6.14 7.39
N HIS A 114 -13.78 5.88 7.41
CA HIS A 114 -13.13 5.10 8.46
C HIS A 114 -12.44 5.98 9.51
N GLY A 115 -12.36 7.29 9.29
CA GLY A 115 -11.82 8.26 10.23
C GLY A 115 -11.15 9.43 9.52
N ASP A 116 -10.55 10.30 10.32
CA ASP A 116 -9.75 11.39 9.79
C ASP A 116 -8.52 10.85 9.07
N TYR A 117 -8.21 11.43 7.91
CA TYR A 117 -6.98 11.17 7.18
C TYR A 117 -6.19 12.47 7.06
N THR A 118 -4.88 12.34 6.95
CA THR A 118 -3.95 13.45 6.75
C THR A 118 -3.68 13.61 5.26
N ASP A 119 -3.89 14.83 4.75
CA ASP A 119 -3.36 15.24 3.44
C ASP A 119 -1.91 15.69 3.62
N LEU A 120 -0.97 14.89 3.14
CA LEU A 120 0.47 15.17 3.21
C LEU A 120 0.91 16.13 2.08
N GLY A 121 -0.03 16.59 1.25
CA GLY A 121 0.21 17.54 0.17
C GLY A 121 0.87 16.90 -1.05
N VAL A 122 1.50 17.75 -1.86
CA VAL A 122 2.13 17.36 -3.13
C VAL A 122 3.63 17.19 -2.93
N VAL A 123 4.12 15.96 -3.04
CA VAL A 123 5.53 15.59 -2.81
C VAL A 123 6.20 15.12 -4.11
N PRO A 124 7.54 15.12 -4.19
CA PRO A 124 8.26 14.46 -5.27
C PRO A 124 7.95 12.96 -5.30
N CYS A 125 7.72 12.42 -6.48
CA CYS A 125 7.45 10.99 -6.62
C CYS A 125 8.67 10.14 -6.26
N PRO A 126 8.50 9.05 -5.51
CA PRO A 126 9.57 8.10 -5.26
C PRO A 126 10.02 7.46 -6.57
N ARG A 127 11.33 7.26 -6.70
CA ARG A 127 11.95 6.58 -7.86
C ARG A 127 12.11 5.07 -7.65
N THR A 128 11.86 4.58 -6.44
CA THR A 128 12.04 3.17 -6.04
C THR A 128 11.01 2.78 -4.99
N ALA A 129 10.67 1.50 -4.93
CA ALA A 129 9.80 0.94 -3.88
C ALA A 129 10.35 1.22 -2.46
N ARG A 130 11.68 1.15 -2.28
CA ARG A 130 12.32 1.54 -1.02
C ARG A 130 12.06 3.00 -0.64
N GLY A 131 12.09 3.91 -1.61
CA GLY A 131 11.78 5.32 -1.39
C GLY A 131 10.31 5.55 -1.05
N ALA A 132 9.40 4.77 -1.63
CA ALA A 132 7.97 4.85 -1.38
C ALA A 132 7.57 4.28 0.00
N PHE A 133 8.09 3.10 0.34
CA PHE A 133 7.59 2.30 1.47
C PHE A 133 8.52 2.32 2.70
N GLY A 134 9.74 2.85 2.54
CA GLY A 134 10.76 2.84 3.58
C GLY A 134 10.37 3.64 4.83
N HIS A 135 9.75 4.80 4.65
CA HIS A 135 9.35 5.64 5.78
C HIS A 135 8.18 5.02 6.57
N PRO A 136 7.05 4.62 5.96
CA PRO A 136 5.97 3.95 6.66
C PRO A 136 6.42 2.68 7.40
N MET A 137 7.28 1.86 6.79
CA MET A 137 7.76 0.62 7.43
C MET A 137 8.54 0.85 8.73
N ARG A 138 9.21 2.00 8.89
CA ARG A 138 9.94 2.30 10.14
C ARG A 138 9.02 2.37 11.35
N TRP A 139 7.76 2.74 11.15
CA TRP A 139 6.77 2.81 12.22
C TRP A 139 6.37 1.45 12.77
N PHE A 140 6.65 0.38 12.03
CA PHE A 140 6.34 -1.00 12.40
C PHE A 140 7.57 -1.78 12.87
N ALA A 141 8.74 -1.13 13.05
CA ALA A 141 9.99 -1.82 13.41
C ALA A 141 9.94 -2.55 14.76
N GLY A 142 9.05 -2.13 15.68
CA GLY A 142 8.86 -2.77 16.98
C GLY A 142 7.80 -3.89 17.00
N GLU A 143 7.09 -4.11 15.88
CA GLU A 143 6.04 -5.12 15.78
C GLU A 143 6.64 -6.53 15.63
N GLN A 144 6.01 -7.53 16.23
CA GLN A 144 6.43 -8.92 16.07
C GLN A 144 6.09 -9.46 14.66
N SER A 145 4.97 -8.99 14.11
CA SER A 145 4.47 -9.37 12.80
C SER A 145 3.78 -8.18 12.15
N VAL A 146 3.94 -8.08 10.84
CA VAL A 146 3.34 -7.05 9.99
C VAL A 146 2.70 -7.74 8.80
N TYR A 147 1.50 -7.30 8.45
CA TYR A 147 0.89 -7.55 7.16
C TYR A 147 1.02 -6.30 6.29
N ALA A 148 1.43 -6.47 5.04
CA ALA A 148 1.48 -5.42 4.04
C ALA A 148 0.68 -5.82 2.81
N LEU A 149 -0.09 -4.88 2.28
CA LEU A 149 -0.78 -5.00 1.00
C LEU A 149 -0.47 -3.76 0.17
N VAL A 150 0.05 -3.98 -1.03
CA VAL A 150 0.27 -2.93 -2.04
C VAL A 150 -0.72 -3.13 -3.17
N LEU A 151 -1.38 -2.05 -3.58
CA LEU A 151 -2.25 -1.99 -4.74
C LEU A 151 -1.71 -0.94 -5.70
N SER A 152 -1.68 -1.24 -7.01
CA SER A 152 -1.17 -0.29 -8.02
C SER A 152 -1.96 -0.30 -9.33
N PHE A 153 -1.90 0.84 -10.03
CA PHE A 153 -2.53 1.13 -11.32
C PHE A 153 -1.65 1.97 -12.25
#